data_AF-A0A1X2I9J7-F1
#
_entry.id   AF-A0A1X2I9J7-F1
#
_cell.length_a   1.000
_cell.length_b   1.000
_cell.length_c   1.000
_cell.angle_alpha   90.00
_cell.angle_beta   90.00
_cell.angle_gamma   90.00
#
_symmetry.space_group_name_H-M   'P 1'
#
loop_
_entity.id
_entity.type
_entity.pdbx_description
1 polymer ?
#
loop_
_entity_poly.entity_id
_entity_poly.type
_entity_poly.pdbx_seq_one_letter_code
_entity_poly.pdbx_strand_id
1 'polypeptide(L)'
;AVRSLQAPTGPQGYDFIYLATSKRTPPSQIRKILTIFGINTKRIIGLLIHNSFKDELIATLAKKQLHPLTFNPLEASVIADPLYNDASEAEKITKATDIHHQRIAKICKNLKNTHLSNAIINYF
;
A
#
# COMPACT_ATOMS: atom_id res chain seq x y z
N ALA A 1 18.37 -9.70 25.33
CA ALA A 1 17.49 -8.72 26.00
C ALA A 1 17.67 -7.28 25.49
N VAL A 2 18.87 -6.82 25.11
CA VAL A 2 19.11 -5.41 24.71
C VAL A 2 18.57 -5.06 23.30
N ARG A 3 18.50 -6.01 22.37
CA ARG A 3 18.00 -5.77 20.99
C ARG A 3 16.53 -5.32 20.90
N SER A 4 15.69 -5.63 21.89
CA SER A 4 14.27 -5.23 21.89
C SER A 4 14.02 -3.79 22.34
N LEU A 5 15.04 -3.10 22.87
CA LEU A 5 14.97 -1.69 23.30
C LEU A 5 15.83 -0.77 22.41
N GLN A 6 16.53 -1.33 21.41
CA GLN A 6 17.27 -0.53 20.45
C GLN A 6 16.32 0.00 19.38
N ALA A 7 16.52 1.28 19.01
CA ALA A 7 15.81 1.86 17.89
C ALA A 7 16.03 0.98 16.64
N PRO A 8 14.96 0.58 15.94
CA PRO A 8 15.08 -0.33 14.82
C PRO A 8 15.87 0.35 13.70
N THR A 9 16.98 -0.28 13.31
CA THR A 9 17.96 0.28 12.37
C THR A 9 17.58 -0.13 10.94
N GLY A 10 17.35 0.83 10.06
CA GLY A 10 16.99 0.62 8.65
C GLY A 10 15.70 1.35 8.24
N PRO A 11 15.31 1.27 6.96
CA PRO A 11 14.10 1.94 6.44
C PRO A 11 12.87 1.33 7.12
N GLN A 12 12.29 2.10 8.05
CA GLN A 12 11.04 1.80 8.71
C GLN A 12 9.87 2.31 7.86
N GLY A 13 8.73 1.64 7.97
CA GLY A 13 7.49 2.10 7.37
C GLY A 13 6.95 1.21 6.27
N TYR A 14 5.83 1.64 5.73
CA TYR A 14 5.04 0.87 4.78
C TYR A 14 4.62 1.74 3.62
N ASP A 15 4.76 1.23 2.40
CA ASP A 15 4.32 1.91 1.20
C ASP A 15 3.32 1.05 0.42
N PHE A 16 2.42 1.73 -0.29
CA PHE A 16 1.55 1.10 -1.27
C PHE A 16 2.21 1.08 -2.63
N ILE A 17 2.19 -0.08 -3.28
CA ILE A 17 2.64 -0.23 -4.67
C ILE A 17 1.43 -0.49 -5.55
N TYR A 18 1.11 0.45 -6.43
CA TYR A 18 -0.03 0.31 -7.31
C TYR A 18 0.39 -0.40 -8.59
N LEU A 19 -0.36 -1.43 -8.98
CA LEU A 19 -0.14 -2.18 -10.22
C LEU A 19 -1.29 -1.89 -11.19
N ALA A 20 -0.94 -1.61 -12.45
CA ALA A 20 -1.92 -1.54 -13.51
C ALA A 20 -2.55 -2.92 -13.72
N THR A 21 -3.87 -3.01 -13.57
CA THR A 21 -4.62 -4.22 -13.87
C THR A 21 -5.76 -3.88 -14.80
N SER A 22 -5.88 -4.60 -15.92
CA SER A 22 -6.92 -4.35 -16.93
C SER A 22 -8.33 -4.62 -16.40
N LYS A 23 -8.46 -5.53 -15.43
CA LYS A 23 -9.74 -5.92 -14.82
C LYS A 23 -9.59 -5.89 -13.31
N ARG A 24 -10.72 -5.77 -12.61
CA ARG A 24 -10.78 -5.90 -11.15
C ARG A 24 -10.38 -7.33 -10.75
N THR A 25 -9.11 -7.51 -10.45
CA THR A 25 -8.55 -8.80 -10.06
C THR A 25 -8.69 -8.98 -8.54
N PRO A 26 -9.30 -10.08 -8.05
CA PRO A 26 -9.38 -10.33 -6.62
C PRO A 26 -7.98 -10.48 -6.01
N PRO A 27 -7.76 -10.07 -4.75
CA PRO A 27 -6.45 -10.14 -4.10
C PRO A 27 -5.83 -11.54 -4.10
N SER A 28 -6.64 -12.60 -4.06
CA SER A 28 -6.18 -13.99 -4.11
C SER A 28 -5.50 -14.33 -5.45
N GLN A 29 -6.02 -13.83 -6.57
CA GLN A 29 -5.44 -14.04 -7.88
C GLN A 29 -4.17 -13.21 -8.06
N ILE A 30 -4.16 -11.96 -7.57
CA ILE A 30 -2.95 -11.12 -7.57
C ILE A 30 -1.83 -11.83 -6.80
N ARG A 31 -2.13 -12.40 -5.62
CA ARG A 31 -1.15 -13.19 -4.86
C ARG A 31 -0.64 -14.39 -5.65
N LYS A 32 -1.51 -15.15 -6.34
CA LYS A 32 -1.08 -16.28 -7.18
C LYS A 32 -0.14 -15.84 -8.30
N ILE A 33 -0.48 -14.75 -8.99
CA ILE A 33 0.34 -14.16 -10.05
C ILE A 33 1.71 -13.74 -9.51
N LEU A 34 1.75 -13.02 -8.39
CA LEU A 34 3.00 -12.61 -7.74
C LEU A 34 3.84 -13.82 -7.29
N THR A 35 3.22 -14.89 -6.77
CA THR A 35 3.97 -16.11 -6.43
C THR A 35 4.57 -16.81 -7.65
N ILE A 36 3.87 -16.81 -8.79
CA ILE A 36 4.40 -17.34 -10.07
C ILE A 36 5.60 -16.51 -10.54
N PHE A 37 5.57 -15.19 -10.31
CA PHE A 37 6.71 -14.31 -10.60
C PHE A 37 7.89 -14.46 -9.62
N GLY A 38 7.79 -15.35 -8.62
CA GLY A 38 8.83 -15.58 -7.62
C GLY A 38 8.83 -14.55 -6.49
N ILE A 39 7.80 -13.71 -6.39
CA ILE A 39 7.68 -12.68 -5.36
C ILE A 39 7.08 -13.30 -4.10
N ASN A 40 7.73 -13.08 -2.96
CA ASN A 40 7.27 -13.61 -1.67
C ASN A 40 6.04 -12.82 -1.16
N THR A 41 4.85 -13.33 -1.46
CA THR A 41 3.57 -12.70 -1.10
C THR A 41 3.21 -12.78 0.38
N LYS A 42 3.96 -13.53 1.21
CA LYS A 42 3.75 -13.56 2.67
C LYS A 42 3.95 -12.19 3.31
N ARG A 43 4.72 -11.31 2.66
CA ARG A 43 5.06 -9.96 3.11
C ARG A 43 4.24 -8.87 2.43
N ILE A 44 3.32 -9.24 1.54
CA ILE A 44 2.47 -8.31 0.80
C ILE A 44 1.06 -8.35 1.39
N ILE A 45 0.57 -7.21 1.85
CA ILE A 45 -0.80 -7.07 2.37
C ILE A 45 -1.60 -6.26 1.35
N GLY A 46 -2.19 -6.95 0.37
CA GLY A 46 -3.03 -6.27 -0.62
C GLY A 46 -2.32 -5.17 -1.44
N LEU A 47 -0.99 -5.30 -1.60
CA LEU A 47 -0.02 -4.34 -2.20
C LEU A 47 0.63 -3.32 -1.25
N LEU A 48 0.38 -3.42 0.05
CA LEU A 48 1.17 -2.76 1.07
C LEU A 48 2.43 -3.57 1.38
N ILE A 49 3.59 -2.90 1.37
CA ILE A 49 4.93 -3.49 1.50
C ILE A 49 5.77 -2.69 2.49
N HIS A 50 6.57 -3.36 3.29
CA HIS A 50 7.53 -2.70 4.17
C HIS A 50 8.69 -2.11 3.35
N ASN A 51 9.15 -0.90 3.70
CA ASN A 51 10.11 -0.14 2.91
C ASN A 51 11.42 -0.90 2.63
N SER A 52 11.87 -1.76 3.55
CA SER A 52 13.06 -2.61 3.34
C SER A 52 12.96 -3.59 2.16
N PHE A 53 11.75 -3.90 1.66
CA PHE A 53 11.53 -4.82 0.54
C PHE A 53 11.07 -4.11 -0.73
N LYS A 54 10.89 -2.78 -0.68
CA LYS A 54 10.38 -2.00 -1.80
C LYS A 54 11.30 -2.11 -3.01
N ASP A 55 12.60 -1.91 -2.81
CA ASP A 55 13.59 -1.91 -3.90
C ASP A 55 13.75 -3.30 -4.53
N GLU A 56 13.79 -4.35 -3.71
CA GLU A 56 13.84 -5.74 -4.17
C GLU A 56 12.60 -6.08 -5.03
N LEU A 57 11.43 -5.62 -4.59
CA LEU A 57 10.19 -5.87 -5.31
C LEU A 57 10.11 -5.06 -6.61
N ILE A 58 10.54 -3.79 -6.61
CA ILE A 58 10.60 -2.99 -7.85
C ILE A 58 11.58 -3.63 -8.85
N ALA A 59 12.75 -4.09 -8.39
CA ALA A 59 13.73 -4.76 -9.24
C ALA A 59 13.19 -6.08 -9.84
N THR A 60 12.44 -6.87 -9.05
CA THR A 60 11.82 -8.11 -9.54
C THR A 60 10.67 -7.84 -10.52
N LEU A 61 9.86 -6.81 -10.28
CA LEU A 61 8.83 -6.37 -11.22
C LEU A 61 9.44 -5.86 -12.54
N ALA A 62 10.50 -5.07 -12.47
CA ALA A 62 11.20 -4.56 -13.65
C ALA A 62 11.76 -5.70 -14.52
N LYS A 63 12.34 -6.75 -13.91
CA LYS A 63 12.79 -7.96 -14.64
C LYS A 63 11.65 -8.67 -15.38
N LYS A 64 10.41 -8.50 -14.93
CA LYS A 64 9.20 -9.07 -15.55
C LYS A 64 8.45 -8.07 -16.43
N GLN A 65 9.06 -6.91 -16.74
CA GLN A 65 8.46 -5.83 -17.53
C GLN A 65 7.15 -5.28 -16.91
N LEU A 66 7.01 -5.42 -15.59
CA LEU A 66 5.90 -4.84 -14.84
C LEU A 66 6.36 -3.51 -14.25
N HIS A 67 5.68 -2.44 -14.62
CA HIS A 67 5.96 -1.11 -14.10
C HIS A 67 4.87 -0.71 -13.09
N PRO A 68 5.23 -0.46 -11.82
CA PRO A 68 4.31 0.14 -10.86
C PRO A 68 3.78 1.49 -11.35
N LEU A 69 2.53 1.78 -11.03
CA LEU A 69 1.92 3.08 -11.29
C LEU A 69 2.36 4.09 -10.22
N THR A 70 2.71 5.30 -10.67
CA THR A 70 2.87 6.46 -9.80
C THR A 70 1.49 7.01 -9.46
N PHE A 71 0.87 6.45 -8.42
CA PHE A 71 -0.44 6.89 -7.92
C PHE A 71 -0.31 7.36 -6.47
N ASN A 72 -0.70 8.59 -6.21
CA ASN A 72 -0.73 9.17 -4.87
C ASN A 72 -2.18 9.22 -4.37
N PRO A 73 -2.54 8.48 -3.30
CA PRO A 73 -3.90 8.43 -2.80
C PRO A 73 -4.37 9.71 -2.10
N LEU A 74 -3.46 10.65 -1.82
CA LEU A 74 -3.74 11.89 -1.09
C LEU A 74 -3.94 13.10 -2.03
N GLU A 75 -3.78 12.92 -3.33
CA GLU A 75 -3.98 14.01 -4.29
C GLU A 75 -5.46 14.35 -4.49
N ALA A 76 -5.74 15.64 -4.70
CA ALA A 76 -7.08 16.11 -5.06
C ALA A 76 -7.62 15.45 -6.34
N SER A 77 -6.72 15.11 -7.27
CA SER A 77 -7.00 14.45 -8.56
C SER A 77 -7.70 13.09 -8.42
N VAL A 78 -7.57 12.45 -7.25
CA VAL A 78 -8.19 11.15 -6.96
C VAL A 78 -9.70 11.26 -6.81
N ILE A 79 -10.20 12.42 -6.37
CA ILE A 79 -11.63 12.68 -6.21
C ILE A 79 -12.19 13.18 -7.53
N ALA A 80 -12.71 12.24 -8.33
CA ALA A 80 -13.33 12.51 -9.64
C ALA A 80 -14.87 12.42 -9.60
N ASP A 81 -15.48 12.40 -8.42
CA ASP A 81 -16.93 12.35 -8.27
C ASP A 81 -17.53 13.72 -8.64
N PRO A 82 -18.50 13.80 -9.58
CA PRO A 82 -19.09 15.05 -10.05
C PRO A 82 -19.62 15.96 -8.94
N LEU A 83 -20.02 15.39 -7.80
CA LEU A 83 -20.50 16.14 -6.63
C LEU A 83 -19.45 17.07 -6.04
N TYR A 84 -18.17 16.79 -6.26
CA TYR A 84 -17.06 17.58 -5.75
C TYR A 84 -16.40 18.43 -6.85
N ASN A 85 -17.00 18.57 -8.03
CA ASN A 85 -16.41 19.40 -9.10
C ASN A 85 -16.15 20.84 -8.65
N ASP A 86 -17.14 21.43 -7.95
CA ASP A 86 -17.08 22.80 -7.43
C ASP A 86 -16.36 22.93 -6.08
N ALA A 87 -15.95 21.81 -5.49
CA ALA A 87 -15.24 21.78 -4.20
C ALA A 87 -13.81 22.30 -4.35
N SER A 88 -13.32 22.96 -3.29
CA SER A 88 -11.94 23.45 -3.23
C SER A 88 -10.94 22.29 -3.25
N GLU A 89 -9.72 22.54 -3.74
CA GLU A 89 -8.64 21.55 -3.71
C GLU A 89 -8.36 21.03 -2.30
N ALA A 90 -8.45 21.90 -1.27
CA ALA A 90 -8.26 21.51 0.12
C ALA A 90 -9.34 20.53 0.61
N GLU A 91 -10.59 20.70 0.17
CA GLU A 91 -11.71 19.81 0.49
C GLU A 91 -11.55 18.45 -0.21
N LYS A 92 -11.04 18.45 -1.44
CA LYS A 92 -10.71 17.22 -2.18
C LYS A 92 -9.57 16.46 -1.51
N ILE A 93 -8.52 17.15 -1.06
CA ILE A 93 -7.39 16.52 -0.35
C ILE A 93 -7.86 15.91 0.97
N THR A 94 -8.62 16.66 1.79
CA THR A 94 -9.16 16.12 3.06
C THR A 94 -10.06 14.91 2.84
N LYS A 95 -10.86 14.93 1.78
CA LYS A 95 -11.67 13.75 1.42
C LYS A 95 -10.82 12.56 0.96
N ALA A 96 -9.79 12.82 0.17
CA ALA A 96 -8.85 11.80 -0.29
C ALA A 96 -8.09 11.16 0.89
N THR A 97 -7.63 11.98 1.85
CA THR A 97 -6.97 11.51 3.09
C THR A 97 -7.92 10.64 3.91
N ASP A 98 -9.17 11.05 4.09
CA ASP A 98 -10.17 10.28 4.84
C ASP A 98 -10.41 8.91 4.20
N ILE A 99 -10.58 8.88 2.88
CA ILE A 99 -10.76 7.63 2.13
C ILE A 99 -9.52 6.74 2.26
N HIS A 100 -8.33 7.32 2.21
CA HIS A 100 -7.08 6.58 2.37
C HIS A 100 -6.98 5.95 3.77
N HIS A 101 -7.22 6.73 4.83
CA HIS A 101 -7.20 6.25 6.21
C HIS A 101 -8.26 5.16 6.45
N GLN A 102 -9.48 5.32 5.93
CA GLN A 102 -10.53 4.30 6.03
C GLN A 102 -10.12 2.98 5.35
N ARG A 103 -9.44 3.05 4.19
CA ARG A 103 -8.91 1.86 3.51
C ARG A 103 -7.83 1.18 4.35
N ILE A 104 -6.89 1.93 4.92
CA ILE A 104 -5.85 1.41 5.81
C ILE A 104 -6.49 0.74 7.03
N ALA A 105 -7.44 1.40 7.70
CA ALA A 105 -8.14 0.86 8.84
C ALA A 105 -8.86 -0.45 8.51
N LYS A 106 -9.51 -0.53 7.34
CA LYS A 106 -10.17 -1.76 6.86
C LYS A 106 -9.18 -2.88 6.55
N ILE A 107 -8.03 -2.56 5.97
CA ILE A 107 -6.94 -3.54 5.76
C ILE A 107 -6.47 -4.06 7.10
N CYS A 108 -6.16 -3.17 8.03
CA CYS A 108 -5.66 -3.50 9.36
C CYS A 108 -6.65 -4.34 10.17
N LYS A 109 -7.95 -4.05 10.09
CA LYS A 109 -9.02 -4.85 10.72
C LYS A 109 -9.08 -6.28 10.17
N ASN A 110 -8.78 -6.48 8.89
CA ASN A 110 -8.79 -7.79 8.24
C ASN A 110 -7.48 -8.56 8.40
N LEU A 111 -6.44 -7.94 8.97
CA LEU A 111 -5.19 -8.63 9.29
C LEU A 111 -5.38 -9.48 10.54
N LYS A 112 -4.99 -10.75 10.45
CA LYS A 112 -5.01 -11.67 11.60
C LYS A 112 -3.94 -11.33 12.65
N ASN A 113 -2.90 -10.59 12.27
CA ASN A 113 -1.78 -10.23 13.16
C ASN A 113 -1.96 -8.80 13.69
N THR A 114 -2.32 -8.69 14.96
CA THR A 114 -2.56 -7.44 15.67
C THR A 114 -1.32 -6.56 15.81
N HIS A 115 -0.14 -7.15 15.96
CA HIS A 115 1.11 -6.40 16.05
C HIS A 115 1.44 -5.71 14.72
N LEU A 116 1.20 -6.42 13.62
CA LEU A 116 1.43 -5.90 12.27
C LEU A 116 0.42 -4.79 11.95
N SER A 117 -0.86 -4.99 12.27
CA SER A 117 -1.87 -3.93 12.08
C SER A 117 -1.52 -2.66 12.86
N ASN A 118 -1.07 -2.78 14.11
CA ASN A 118 -0.68 -1.62 14.91
C ASN A 118 0.55 -0.91 14.35
N ALA A 119 1.53 -1.67 13.85
CA ALA A 119 2.72 -1.09 13.21
C ALA A 119 2.37 -0.31 11.93
N ILE A 120 1.39 -0.76 11.15
CA ILE A 120 0.91 -0.05 9.96
C ILE A 120 0.14 1.22 10.37
N ILE A 121 -0.80 1.10 11.32
CA ILE A 121 -1.61 2.23 11.79
C ILE A 121 -0.74 3.32 12.41
N ASN A 122 0.32 2.97 13.14
CA ASN A 122 1.20 3.97 13.74
C ASN A 122 2.12 4.67 12.72
N TYR A 123 2.22 4.16 11.48
CA TYR A 123 3.07 4.72 10.45
C TYR A 123 2.34 5.75 9.56
N PHE A 124 1.07 5.49 9.24
CA PHE A 124 0.23 6.38 8.43
C PHE A 124 -0.56 7.34 9.31
#